data_AF-A0A936YEY0-F1
#
_entry.id   AF-A0A936YEY0-F1
#
_cell.length_a   1.000
_cell.length_b   1.000
_cell.length_c   1.000
_cell.angle_alpha   90.00
_cell.angle_beta   90.00
_cell.angle_gamma   90.00
#
_symmetry.space_group_name_H-M   'P 1'
#
loop_
_entity.id
_entity.type
_entity.pdbx_description
1 polymer ?
#
loop_
_entity_poly.entity_id
_entity_poly.type
_entity_poly.pdbx_seq_one_letter_code
_entity_poly.pdbx_strand_id
1 'polypeptide(L)'
;MAFKVVDVTTTSKETASEIDLFSDLTLDRDTKKQIQQDVGEFLVEKILESVSSRTSPIAGGTYKKTLSPEYKKHKQAEGGSSVADLKLTGIMLDELGFKKTEDGILLGVFGDAAPRADGHSNLSGESTLPERKFLPNIDEEFKSSIQSGVERIIADAIADSVDLDRSDFEGVDSTDDLYEVLSDEMPDMTRAEIRAAIYRNEALTELLESLGLLDDL
;
A
#
# COMPACT_ATOMS: atom_id res chain seq x y z
N MET A 1 -7.03 4.90 -10.09
CA MET A 1 -6.23 3.87 -9.40
C MET A 1 -5.04 4.62 -8.85
N ALA A 2 -4.96 4.76 -7.53
CA ALA A 2 -4.16 5.83 -6.90
C ALA A 2 -2.65 5.57 -6.84
N PHE A 3 -2.16 4.39 -7.27
CA PHE A 3 -0.72 4.09 -7.22
C PHE A 3 -0.30 3.06 -8.25
N LYS A 4 0.99 3.11 -8.65
CA LYS A 4 1.59 2.24 -9.66
C LYS A 4 3.02 1.88 -9.32
N VAL A 5 3.46 0.69 -9.73
CA VAL A 5 4.88 0.32 -9.65
C VAL A 5 5.62 0.97 -10.80
N VAL A 6 6.63 1.78 -10.49
CA VAL A 6 7.42 2.54 -11.48
C VAL A 6 8.80 1.96 -11.71
N ASP A 7 9.36 1.24 -10.73
CA ASP A 7 10.63 0.56 -10.85
C ASP A 7 10.70 -0.70 -9.99
N VAL A 8 11.58 -1.63 -10.36
CA VAL A 8 11.87 -2.84 -9.60
C VAL A 8 13.38 -3.03 -9.58
N THR A 9 13.95 -3.10 -8.38
CA THR A 9 15.38 -3.25 -8.19
C THR A 9 15.70 -4.52 -7.41
N THR A 10 16.60 -5.34 -7.96
CA THR A 10 17.19 -6.50 -7.26
C THR A 10 18.71 -6.44 -7.34
N THR A 11 19.35 -6.18 -6.20
CA THR A 11 20.81 -6.04 -6.05
C THR A 11 21.30 -6.75 -4.79
N SER A 12 22.60 -6.66 -4.52
CA SER A 12 23.17 -7.17 -3.28
C SER A 12 22.70 -6.46 -2.01
N LYS A 13 22.04 -5.30 -2.13
CA LYS A 13 21.63 -4.44 -1.01
C LYS A 13 20.13 -4.22 -0.91
N GLU A 14 19.38 -4.51 -1.96
CA GLU A 14 17.93 -4.33 -1.95
C GLU A 14 17.23 -5.24 -2.95
N THR A 15 16.05 -5.70 -2.57
CA THR A 15 15.09 -6.34 -3.44
C THR A 15 13.77 -5.66 -3.17
N ALA A 16 13.40 -4.72 -4.04
CA ALA A 16 12.37 -3.74 -3.78
C ALA A 16 11.63 -3.32 -5.05
N SER A 17 10.41 -2.84 -4.85
CA SER A 17 9.58 -2.21 -5.88
C SER A 17 9.33 -0.76 -5.48
N GLU A 18 9.57 0.16 -6.40
CA GLU A 18 9.22 1.57 -6.22
C GLU A 18 7.76 1.78 -6.63
N ILE A 19 6.98 2.32 -5.70
CA ILE A 19 5.55 2.58 -5.85
C ILE A 19 5.35 4.08 -5.80
N ASP A 20 4.87 4.62 -6.91
CA ASP A 20 4.40 6.00 -7.02
C ASP A 20 2.98 6.10 -6.45
N LEU A 21 2.81 6.96 -5.45
CA LEU A 21 1.54 7.19 -4.75
C LEU A 21 0.88 8.52 -5.16
N PHE A 22 1.56 9.36 -5.95
CA PHE A 22 1.21 10.78 -6.10
C PHE A 22 1.12 11.28 -7.55
N SER A 23 1.37 10.44 -8.56
CA SER A 23 1.38 10.90 -9.96
C SER A 23 0.14 11.68 -10.41
N ASP A 24 -1.01 11.39 -9.82
CA ASP A 24 -2.28 12.03 -10.15
C ASP A 24 -2.83 12.88 -8.99
N LEU A 25 -2.00 13.24 -8.00
CA LEU A 25 -2.43 13.96 -6.79
C LEU A 25 -1.58 15.21 -6.52
N THR A 26 -2.23 16.34 -6.30
CA THR A 26 -1.57 17.58 -5.85
C THR A 26 -1.76 17.77 -4.35
N LEU A 27 -0.74 17.39 -3.57
CA LEU A 27 -0.79 17.41 -2.11
C LEU A 27 0.37 18.21 -1.50
N ASP A 28 0.13 18.82 -0.33
CA ASP A 28 1.18 19.45 0.44
C ASP A 28 2.18 18.41 1.00
N ARG A 29 3.33 18.91 1.46
CA ARG A 29 4.44 18.05 1.88
C ARG A 29 4.10 17.19 3.10
N ASP A 30 3.31 17.70 4.03
CA ASP A 30 3.04 17.00 5.28
C ASP A 30 1.99 15.92 5.06
N THR A 31 0.97 16.17 4.24
CA THR A 31 0.03 15.14 3.77
C THR A 31 0.74 14.02 3.01
N LYS A 32 1.67 14.36 2.09
CA LYS A 32 2.50 13.36 1.40
C LYS A 32 3.29 12.48 2.38
N LYS A 33 3.92 13.07 3.40
CA LYS A 33 4.69 12.30 4.39
C LYS A 33 3.83 11.36 5.22
N GLN A 34 2.60 11.78 5.54
CA GLN A 34 1.63 10.99 6.28
C GLN A 34 1.18 9.79 5.43
N ILE A 35 0.75 10.04 4.19
CA ILE A 35 0.36 8.99 3.23
C ILE A 35 1.49 7.98 3.05
N GLN A 36 2.73 8.44 2.79
CA GLN A 36 3.88 7.55 2.62
C GLN A 36 4.12 6.66 3.86
N GLN A 37 3.89 7.20 5.06
CA GLN A 37 4.05 6.44 6.30
C GLN A 37 2.97 5.36 6.38
N ASP A 38 1.71 5.77 6.30
CA ASP A 38 0.57 4.89 6.58
C ASP A 38 0.42 3.83 5.51
N VAL A 39 0.59 4.20 4.23
CA VAL A 39 0.58 3.26 3.10
C VAL A 39 1.76 2.29 3.21
N GLY A 40 2.95 2.79 3.57
CA GLY A 40 4.14 1.95 3.75
C GLY A 40 3.94 0.90 4.85
N GLU A 41 3.47 1.31 6.02
CA GLU A 41 3.18 0.41 7.15
C GLU A 41 2.10 -0.61 6.78
N PHE A 42 1.01 -0.15 6.16
CA PHE A 42 -0.09 -1.01 5.73
C PHE A 42 0.38 -2.07 4.72
N LEU A 43 1.15 -1.68 3.70
CA LEU A 43 1.63 -2.62 2.69
C LEU A 43 2.61 -3.64 3.27
N VAL A 44 3.51 -3.22 4.16
CA VAL A 44 4.39 -4.15 4.89
C VAL A 44 3.56 -5.15 5.69
N GLU A 45 2.56 -4.70 6.45
CA GLU A 45 1.67 -5.58 7.21
C GLU A 45 0.97 -6.61 6.31
N LYS A 46 0.38 -6.16 5.18
CA LYS A 46 -0.37 -7.04 4.27
C LYS A 46 0.53 -8.05 3.56
N ILE A 47 1.78 -7.68 3.26
CA ILE A 47 2.78 -8.62 2.74
C ILE A 47 3.14 -9.65 3.81
N LEU A 48 3.44 -9.23 5.04
CA LEU A 48 3.76 -10.14 6.15
C LEU A 48 2.62 -11.12 6.44
N GLU A 49 1.38 -10.64 6.42
CA GLU A 49 0.16 -11.45 6.55
C GLU A 49 0.05 -12.49 5.42
N SER A 50 0.22 -12.06 4.17
CA SER A 50 0.13 -12.91 2.98
C SER A 50 1.20 -13.99 2.97
N VAL A 51 2.45 -13.63 3.28
CA VAL A 51 3.59 -14.54 3.37
C VAL A 51 3.38 -15.54 4.49
N SER A 52 2.95 -15.09 5.68
CA SER A 52 2.67 -15.97 6.81
C SER A 52 1.56 -16.99 6.49
N SER A 53 0.59 -16.57 5.68
CA SER A 53 -0.50 -17.41 5.16
C SER A 53 -0.12 -18.23 3.92
N ARG A 54 1.12 -18.12 3.43
CA ARG A 54 1.65 -18.82 2.25
C ARG A 54 0.84 -18.52 0.99
N THR A 55 0.56 -17.24 0.79
CA THR A 55 -0.16 -16.71 -0.36
C THR A 55 0.56 -15.47 -0.90
N SER A 56 0.34 -15.17 -2.18
CA SER A 56 0.83 -13.92 -2.75
C SER A 56 -0.13 -12.77 -2.39
N PRO A 57 0.38 -11.57 -2.03
CA PRO A 57 -0.40 -10.34 -1.96
C PRO A 57 -0.69 -9.76 -3.36
N ILE A 58 -0.06 -10.29 -4.42
CA ILE A 58 -0.14 -9.79 -5.79
C ILE A 58 -1.33 -10.44 -6.51
N ALA A 59 -2.07 -9.67 -7.29
CA ALA A 59 -3.17 -10.15 -8.10
C ALA A 59 -2.65 -11.13 -9.15
N GLY A 60 -3.23 -12.34 -9.22
CA GLY A 60 -2.73 -13.41 -10.08
C GLY A 60 -1.35 -13.97 -9.70
N GLY A 61 -0.72 -13.46 -8.65
CA GLY A 61 0.63 -13.83 -8.23
C GLY A 61 0.74 -15.30 -7.82
N THR A 62 1.77 -15.98 -8.33
CA THR A 62 2.02 -17.38 -7.98
C THR A 62 2.65 -17.51 -6.60
N TYR A 63 2.11 -18.41 -5.79
CA TYR A 63 2.73 -18.81 -4.52
C TYR A 63 2.73 -20.34 -4.39
N LYS A 64 3.85 -20.98 -4.76
CA LYS A 64 3.96 -22.44 -4.66
C LYS A 64 4.17 -22.86 -3.20
N LYS A 65 3.09 -23.36 -2.59
CA LYS A 65 3.04 -23.81 -1.18
C LYS A 65 3.95 -25.02 -0.87
N THR A 66 4.35 -25.78 -1.89
CA THR A 66 5.14 -27.01 -1.74
C THR A 66 6.62 -26.78 -2.02
N LEU A 67 7.47 -27.16 -1.06
CA LEU A 67 8.91 -27.26 -1.25
C LEU A 67 9.26 -28.56 -2.00
N SER A 68 10.35 -28.55 -2.77
CA SER A 68 10.90 -29.81 -3.30
C SER A 68 11.38 -30.69 -2.13
N PRO A 69 11.36 -32.03 -2.26
CA PRO A 69 11.74 -32.94 -1.17
C PRO A 69 13.16 -32.70 -0.65
N GLU A 70 14.10 -32.37 -1.53
CA GLU A 70 15.50 -32.09 -1.19
C GLU A 70 15.64 -30.76 -0.44
N TYR A 71 15.00 -29.70 -0.94
CA TYR A 71 15.03 -28.40 -0.29
C TYR A 71 14.29 -28.40 1.05
N LYS A 72 13.22 -29.19 1.17
CA LYS A 72 12.51 -29.42 2.43
C LYS A 72 13.42 -30.03 3.49
N LYS A 73 14.25 -31.01 3.12
CA LYS A 73 15.24 -31.61 4.03
C LYS A 73 16.31 -30.61 4.45
N HIS A 74 16.80 -29.80 3.51
CA HIS A 74 17.77 -28.75 3.78
C HIS A 74 17.21 -27.66 4.72
N LYS A 75 16.02 -27.13 4.44
CA LYS A 75 15.36 -26.13 5.31
C LYS A 75 15.04 -26.68 6.70
N GLN A 76 14.63 -27.94 6.78
CA GLN A 76 14.39 -28.60 8.07
C GLN A 76 15.68 -28.79 8.88
N ALA A 77 16.82 -28.98 8.21
CA ALA A 77 18.13 -29.10 8.86
C ALA A 77 18.67 -27.75 9.34
N GLU A 78 18.45 -26.66 8.60
CA GLU A 78 19.00 -25.33 8.95
C GLU A 78 18.07 -24.47 9.82
N GLY A 79 16.77 -24.53 9.60
CA GLY A 79 15.79 -23.63 10.22
C GLY A 79 14.64 -24.31 10.95
N GLY A 80 14.62 -25.65 11.01
CA GLY A 80 13.57 -26.45 11.68
C GLY A 80 12.19 -26.43 11.01
N SER A 81 11.96 -25.58 10.00
CA SER A 81 10.73 -25.51 9.23
C SER A 81 10.82 -26.37 7.96
N SER A 82 9.71 -27.01 7.58
CA SER A 82 9.62 -27.81 6.36
C SER A 82 8.60 -27.24 5.35
N VAL A 83 8.26 -25.95 5.54
CA VAL A 83 7.15 -25.25 4.87
C VAL A 83 7.69 -24.15 3.95
N ALA A 84 7.01 -23.90 2.82
CA ALA A 84 7.31 -22.78 1.93
C ALA A 84 6.78 -21.47 2.53
N ASP A 85 7.63 -20.78 3.28
CA ASP A 85 7.44 -19.46 3.87
C ASP A 85 8.78 -18.70 3.84
N LEU A 86 8.76 -17.38 4.09
CA LEU A 86 10.00 -16.58 4.27
C LEU A 86 10.71 -16.86 5.61
N LYS A 87 10.19 -17.80 6.43
CA LYS A 87 10.78 -18.19 7.72
C LYS A 87 11.80 -19.31 7.52
N LEU A 88 12.89 -19.04 6.79
CA LEU A 88 14.08 -19.90 6.90
C LEU A 88 14.78 -19.63 8.25
N THR A 89 14.89 -18.37 8.66
CA THR A 89 15.48 -17.95 9.97
C THR A 89 14.71 -16.81 10.67
N GLY A 90 13.56 -16.37 10.17
CA GLY A 90 12.84 -15.19 10.69
C GLY A 90 13.41 -13.84 10.22
N ILE A 91 14.72 -13.78 10.00
CA ILE A 91 15.51 -12.59 9.63
C ILE A 91 14.99 -11.89 8.35
N MET A 92 14.48 -12.62 7.36
CA MET A 92 13.97 -12.01 6.13
C MET A 92 12.65 -11.26 6.31
N LEU A 93 11.86 -11.59 7.34
CA LEU A 93 10.64 -10.85 7.66
C LEU A 93 10.96 -9.57 8.42
N ASP A 94 12.02 -9.59 9.24
CA ASP A 94 12.45 -8.46 10.05
C ASP A 94 13.06 -7.33 9.19
N GLU A 95 13.57 -7.67 8.01
CA GLU A 95 14.20 -6.73 7.06
C GLU A 95 13.25 -6.28 5.93
N LEU A 96 12.01 -6.78 5.92
CA LEU A 96 10.96 -6.24 5.05
C LEU A 96 10.51 -4.90 5.62
N GLY A 97 10.59 -3.86 4.82
CA GLY A 97 10.17 -2.53 5.20
C GLY A 97 9.90 -1.65 4.00
N PHE A 98 9.84 -0.35 4.24
CA PHE A 98 9.75 0.65 3.19
C PHE A 98 10.65 1.83 3.47
N LYS A 99 11.00 2.58 2.42
CA LYS A 99 11.64 3.89 2.49
C LYS A 99 10.77 4.89 1.74
N LYS A 100 10.68 6.13 2.22
CA LYS A 100 9.97 7.20 1.53
C LYS A 100 10.81 7.66 0.33
N THR A 101 10.18 7.84 -0.83
CA THR A 101 10.79 8.45 -2.02
C THR A 101 10.19 9.85 -2.24
N GLU A 102 10.49 10.50 -3.36
CA GLU A 102 9.87 11.80 -3.70
C GLU A 102 8.38 11.61 -4.04
N ASP A 103 8.08 10.59 -4.85
CA ASP A 103 6.75 10.36 -5.43
C ASP A 103 5.97 9.23 -4.74
N GLY A 104 6.55 8.57 -3.73
CA GLY A 104 5.84 7.51 -3.01
C GLY A 104 6.75 6.73 -2.06
N ILE A 105 6.84 5.42 -2.24
CA ILE A 105 7.63 4.54 -1.38
C ILE A 105 8.45 3.53 -2.17
N LEU A 106 9.60 3.16 -1.63
CA LEU A 106 10.37 1.99 -2.03
C LEU A 106 10.07 0.87 -1.04
N LEU A 107 9.33 -0.16 -1.48
CA LEU A 107 8.85 -1.27 -0.65
C LEU A 107 9.68 -2.52 -0.93
N GLY A 108 10.30 -3.12 0.10
CA GLY A 108 11.13 -4.29 -0.14
C GLY A 108 11.94 -4.77 1.04
N VAL A 109 12.87 -5.69 0.75
CA VAL A 109 13.86 -6.19 1.70
C VAL A 109 15.18 -5.47 1.44
N PHE A 110 15.78 -4.94 2.49
CA PHE A 110 17.02 -4.16 2.41
C PHE A 110 18.21 -4.86 3.06
N GLY A 111 19.40 -4.31 2.84
CA GLY A 111 20.64 -4.76 3.49
C GLY A 111 21.08 -6.17 3.07
N ASP A 112 21.73 -6.86 4.00
CA ASP A 112 22.30 -8.20 3.76
C ASP A 112 21.22 -9.30 3.63
N ALA A 113 19.95 -8.96 3.87
CA ALA A 113 18.82 -9.85 3.66
C ALA A 113 18.33 -9.87 2.20
N ALA A 114 18.62 -8.85 1.39
CA ALA A 114 18.14 -8.73 0.02
C ALA A 114 18.50 -9.92 -0.89
N PRO A 115 19.78 -10.36 -1.00
CA PRO A 115 20.13 -11.51 -1.84
C PRO A 115 19.43 -12.80 -1.41
N ARG A 116 19.16 -12.92 -0.11
CA ARG A 116 18.47 -14.08 0.45
C ARG A 116 16.98 -14.02 0.11
N ALA A 117 16.34 -12.87 0.21
CA ALA A 117 14.95 -12.68 -0.16
C ALA A 117 14.72 -13.05 -1.63
N ASP A 118 15.59 -12.56 -2.52
CA ASP A 118 15.56 -12.92 -3.93
C ASP A 118 15.83 -14.42 -4.15
N GLY A 119 16.93 -14.96 -3.62
CA GLY A 119 17.26 -16.37 -3.81
C GLY A 119 16.15 -17.33 -3.37
N HIS A 120 15.42 -16.99 -2.30
CA HIS A 120 14.32 -17.80 -1.74
C HIS A 120 12.98 -17.61 -2.46
N SER A 121 12.77 -16.46 -3.11
CA SER A 121 11.48 -16.11 -3.70
C SER A 121 11.53 -15.97 -5.22
N ASN A 122 12.73 -16.05 -5.79
CA ASN A 122 13.05 -15.94 -7.20
C ASN A 122 12.44 -14.68 -7.85
N LEU A 123 12.67 -13.51 -7.25
CA LEU A 123 12.09 -12.25 -7.71
C LEU A 123 12.84 -11.70 -8.94
N SER A 124 14.14 -11.96 -9.05
CA SER A 124 14.97 -11.65 -10.23
C SER A 124 14.78 -12.64 -11.38
N GLY A 125 14.24 -13.84 -11.09
CA GLY A 125 14.21 -14.96 -12.04
C GLY A 125 15.53 -15.75 -12.13
N GLU A 126 16.58 -15.38 -11.40
CA GLU A 126 17.89 -16.05 -11.46
C GLU A 126 17.96 -17.34 -10.61
N SER A 127 17.05 -17.53 -9.66
CA SER A 127 17.01 -18.71 -8.80
C SER A 127 16.35 -19.90 -9.50
N THR A 128 16.81 -21.11 -9.19
CA THR A 128 16.16 -22.36 -9.64
C THR A 128 14.92 -22.71 -8.80
N LEU A 129 14.65 -21.96 -7.73
CA LEU A 129 13.47 -22.15 -6.90
C LEU A 129 12.21 -21.58 -7.58
N PRO A 130 11.03 -22.14 -7.27
CA PRO A 130 9.77 -21.57 -7.73
C PRO A 130 9.60 -20.14 -7.24
N GLU A 131 9.06 -19.30 -8.11
CA GLU A 131 8.70 -17.93 -7.76
C GLU A 131 7.63 -17.88 -6.67
N ARG A 132 7.83 -16.96 -5.73
CA ARG A 132 6.93 -16.64 -4.62
C ARG A 132 6.74 -15.14 -4.57
N LYS A 133 5.87 -14.64 -5.44
CA LYS A 133 5.64 -13.19 -5.56
C LYS A 133 5.09 -12.62 -4.26
N PHE A 134 5.84 -11.71 -3.65
CA PHE A 134 5.39 -10.92 -2.50
C PHE A 134 5.58 -9.42 -2.69
N LEU A 135 6.37 -9.03 -3.70
CA LEU A 135 6.47 -7.68 -4.22
C LEU A 135 5.89 -7.66 -5.65
N PRO A 136 5.23 -6.58 -6.07
CA PRO A 136 4.73 -6.44 -7.43
C PRO A 136 5.88 -6.09 -8.40
N ASN A 137 5.81 -6.59 -9.63
CA ASN A 137 6.62 -6.03 -10.73
C ASN A 137 5.93 -4.84 -11.40
N ILE A 138 6.62 -4.22 -12.36
CA ILE A 138 6.00 -3.27 -13.30
C ILE A 138 4.78 -3.95 -13.96
N ASP A 139 3.68 -3.21 -14.05
CA ASP A 139 2.37 -3.65 -14.55
C ASP A 139 1.67 -4.74 -13.71
N GLU A 140 2.22 -5.11 -12.54
CA GLU A 140 1.53 -5.97 -11.59
C GLU A 140 0.86 -5.16 -10.48
N GLU A 141 -0.29 -5.65 -10.06
CA GLU A 141 -1.09 -5.01 -9.03
C GLU A 141 -1.13 -5.85 -7.76
N PHE A 142 -1.32 -5.20 -6.61
CA PHE A 142 -1.75 -5.91 -5.42
C PHE A 142 -3.18 -6.46 -5.60
N LYS A 143 -3.58 -7.40 -4.74
CA LYS A 143 -4.99 -7.82 -4.66
C LYS A 143 -5.89 -6.63 -4.38
N SER A 144 -7.11 -6.66 -4.92
CA SER A 144 -8.11 -5.58 -4.79
C SER A 144 -8.34 -5.13 -3.35
N SER A 145 -8.39 -6.05 -2.38
CA SER A 145 -8.55 -5.70 -0.96
C SER A 145 -7.39 -4.86 -0.39
N ILE A 146 -6.17 -5.04 -0.91
CA ILE A 146 -5.02 -4.23 -0.54
C ILE A 146 -5.09 -2.88 -1.26
N GLN A 147 -5.42 -2.87 -2.55
CA GLN A 147 -5.59 -1.63 -3.33
C GLN A 147 -6.62 -0.71 -2.66
N SER A 148 -7.81 -1.21 -2.35
CA SER A 148 -8.85 -0.44 -1.65
C SER A 148 -8.43 0.03 -0.25
N GLY A 149 -7.53 -0.71 0.41
CA GLY A 149 -6.96 -0.28 1.69
C GLY A 149 -6.05 0.92 1.54
N VAL A 150 -5.19 0.92 0.50
CA VAL A 150 -4.31 2.05 0.17
C VAL A 150 -5.14 3.27 -0.27
N GLU A 151 -6.10 3.08 -1.17
CA GLU A 151 -7.00 4.16 -1.63
C GLU A 151 -7.74 4.82 -0.46
N ARG A 152 -8.21 4.01 0.51
CA ARG A 152 -8.83 4.53 1.72
C ARG A 152 -7.87 5.37 2.55
N ILE A 153 -6.64 4.89 2.79
CA ILE A 153 -5.63 5.63 3.57
C ILE A 153 -5.33 6.98 2.92
N ILE A 154 -5.19 7.01 1.60
CA ILE A 154 -4.96 8.24 0.83
C ILE A 154 -6.14 9.21 1.01
N ALA A 155 -7.37 8.73 0.78
CA ALA A 155 -8.57 9.54 0.91
C ALA A 155 -8.75 10.13 2.32
N ASP A 156 -8.44 9.34 3.35
CA ASP A 156 -8.54 9.76 4.76
C ASP A 156 -7.52 10.85 5.07
N ALA A 157 -6.27 10.67 4.65
CA ALA A 157 -5.22 11.67 4.85
C ALA A 157 -5.50 12.99 4.12
N ILE A 158 -6.09 12.93 2.92
CA ILE A 158 -6.52 14.11 2.18
C ILE A 158 -7.63 14.83 2.96
N ALA A 159 -8.68 14.13 3.36
CA ALA A 159 -9.79 14.72 4.13
C ALA A 159 -9.32 15.33 5.47
N ASP A 160 -8.37 14.69 6.15
CA ASP A 160 -7.79 15.20 7.39
C ASP A 160 -6.91 16.44 7.20
N SER A 161 -6.43 16.69 5.98
CA SER A 161 -5.60 17.86 5.65
C SER A 161 -6.41 19.10 5.23
N VAL A 162 -7.69 18.92 4.92
CA VAL A 162 -8.58 19.97 4.45
C VAL A 162 -8.99 20.88 5.62
N ASP A 163 -8.73 22.17 5.48
CA ASP A 163 -9.09 23.21 6.46
C ASP A 163 -10.36 23.93 5.99
N LEU A 164 -11.49 23.22 6.10
CA LEU A 164 -12.81 23.77 5.78
C LEU A 164 -13.46 24.38 7.02
N ASP A 165 -14.05 25.55 6.85
CA ASP A 165 -14.87 26.22 7.84
C ASP A 165 -16.26 26.56 7.30
N ARG A 166 -17.10 27.18 8.14
CA ARG A 166 -18.48 27.52 7.76
C ARG A 166 -18.55 28.48 6.56
N SER A 167 -17.58 29.36 6.40
CA SER A 167 -17.58 30.39 5.36
C SER A 167 -17.35 29.80 3.96
N ASP A 168 -16.66 28.66 3.87
CA ASP A 168 -16.46 27.95 2.60
C ASP A 168 -17.77 27.38 2.02
N PHE A 169 -18.79 27.22 2.86
CA PHE A 169 -20.13 26.76 2.45
C PHE A 169 -21.15 27.90 2.31
N GLU A 170 -20.71 29.17 2.30
CA GLU A 170 -21.60 30.29 2.04
C GLU A 170 -22.18 30.24 0.62
N GLY A 171 -23.50 30.08 0.51
CA GLY A 171 -24.20 30.00 -0.78
C GLY A 171 -24.32 28.59 -1.35
N VAL A 172 -23.98 27.55 -0.57
CA VAL A 172 -24.30 26.16 -0.90
C VAL A 172 -25.79 25.92 -0.68
N ASP A 173 -26.55 25.86 -1.78
CA ASP A 173 -28.02 25.68 -1.76
C ASP A 173 -28.45 24.32 -2.35
N SER A 174 -27.51 23.53 -2.87
CA SER A 174 -27.77 22.23 -3.49
C SER A 174 -26.64 21.23 -3.29
N THR A 175 -26.94 19.94 -3.47
CA THR A 175 -25.94 18.86 -3.50
C THR A 175 -24.83 19.11 -4.51
N ASP A 176 -25.15 19.71 -5.68
CA ASP A 176 -24.13 19.97 -6.68
C ASP A 176 -23.17 21.09 -6.24
N ASP A 177 -23.67 22.15 -5.59
CA ASP A 177 -22.83 23.22 -5.01
C ASP A 177 -21.94 22.67 -3.89
N LEU A 178 -22.49 21.78 -3.04
CA LEU A 178 -21.73 21.12 -1.98
C LEU A 178 -20.56 20.33 -2.56
N TYR A 179 -20.80 19.55 -3.61
CA TYR A 179 -19.73 18.79 -4.26
C TYR A 179 -18.76 19.67 -5.04
N GLU A 180 -19.16 20.85 -5.53
CA GLU A 180 -18.23 21.81 -6.14
C GLU A 180 -17.20 22.28 -5.09
N VAL A 181 -17.66 22.75 -3.92
CA VAL A 181 -16.77 23.15 -2.81
C VAL A 181 -15.86 22.01 -2.36
N LEU A 182 -16.42 20.82 -2.15
CA LEU A 182 -15.65 19.67 -1.67
C LEU A 182 -14.64 19.15 -2.70
N SER A 183 -14.96 19.21 -4.00
CA SER A 183 -14.04 18.79 -5.06
C SER A 183 -12.93 19.80 -5.32
N ASP A 184 -13.13 21.07 -4.99
CA ASP A 184 -12.06 22.08 -5.03
C ASP A 184 -11.00 21.83 -3.95
N GLU A 185 -11.42 21.46 -2.74
CA GLU A 185 -10.52 21.15 -1.62
C GLU A 185 -9.94 19.73 -1.64
N MET A 186 -10.68 18.78 -2.23
CA MET A 186 -10.25 17.39 -2.42
C MET A 186 -10.17 17.07 -3.91
N PRO A 187 -9.23 17.70 -4.63
CA PRO A 187 -9.07 17.45 -6.04
C PRO A 187 -8.74 15.97 -6.27
N ASP A 188 -9.10 15.48 -7.46
CA ASP A 188 -8.80 14.12 -7.91
C ASP A 188 -9.58 12.98 -7.22
N MET A 189 -10.46 13.30 -6.25
CA MET A 189 -11.39 12.34 -5.64
C MET A 189 -12.76 12.31 -6.35
N THR A 190 -13.33 11.12 -6.51
CA THR A 190 -14.72 10.98 -6.99
C THR A 190 -15.72 11.37 -5.89
N ARG A 191 -16.95 11.73 -6.27
CA ARG A 191 -18.04 12.03 -5.30
C ARG A 191 -18.23 10.92 -4.25
N ALA A 192 -18.07 9.66 -4.65
CA ALA A 192 -18.20 8.51 -3.77
C ALA A 192 -17.04 8.43 -2.75
N GLU A 193 -15.80 8.73 -3.19
CA GLU A 193 -14.63 8.78 -2.31
C GLU A 193 -14.71 9.95 -1.35
N ILE A 194 -15.09 11.14 -1.83
CA ILE A 194 -15.32 12.34 -1.01
C ILE A 194 -16.34 12.03 0.09
N ARG A 195 -17.52 11.52 -0.29
CA ARG A 195 -18.57 11.15 0.67
C ARG A 195 -18.06 10.17 1.71
N ALA A 196 -17.34 9.13 1.27
CA ALA A 196 -16.84 8.11 2.17
C ALA A 196 -15.77 8.67 3.13
N ALA A 197 -14.90 9.56 2.66
CA ALA A 197 -13.87 10.21 3.46
C ALA A 197 -14.49 11.16 4.51
N ILE A 198 -15.50 11.94 4.13
CA ILE A 198 -16.26 12.80 5.04
C ILE A 198 -16.83 11.99 6.21
N TYR A 199 -17.54 10.88 5.95
CA TYR A 199 -18.10 10.06 7.04
C TYR A 199 -17.03 9.39 7.94
N ARG A 200 -15.77 9.36 7.51
CA ARG A 200 -14.65 8.85 8.32
C ARG A 200 -13.91 9.97 9.05
N ASN A 201 -14.10 11.22 8.64
CA ASN A 201 -13.55 12.39 9.29
C ASN A 201 -14.62 13.02 10.20
N GLU A 202 -14.40 12.91 11.52
CA GLU A 202 -15.34 13.40 12.55
C GLU A 202 -15.56 14.90 12.44
N ALA A 203 -14.50 15.69 12.22
CA ALA A 203 -14.59 17.15 12.14
C ALA A 203 -15.42 17.63 10.94
N LEU A 204 -15.20 17.06 9.75
CA LEU A 204 -15.98 17.37 8.55
C LEU A 204 -17.43 16.92 8.69
N THR A 205 -17.67 15.75 9.28
CA THR A 205 -19.03 15.27 9.57
C THR A 205 -19.77 16.23 10.49
N GLU A 206 -19.16 16.62 11.61
CA GLU A 206 -19.74 17.58 12.56
C GLU A 206 -19.98 18.96 11.92
N LEU A 207 -19.05 19.43 11.11
CA LEU A 207 -19.17 20.68 10.38
C LEU A 207 -20.40 20.64 9.46
N LEU A 208 -20.49 19.65 8.57
CA LEU A 208 -21.59 19.53 7.61
C LEU A 208 -22.93 19.27 8.31
N GLU A 209 -22.95 18.52 9.40
CA GLU A 209 -24.15 18.34 10.23
C GLU A 209 -24.61 19.67 10.83
N SER A 210 -23.69 20.49 11.35
CA SER A 210 -24.00 21.80 11.93
C SER A 210 -24.56 22.81 10.92
N LEU A 211 -24.27 22.59 9.64
CA LEU A 211 -24.76 23.37 8.51
C LEU A 211 -26.05 22.80 7.90
N GLY A 212 -26.46 21.59 8.29
CA GLY A 212 -27.60 20.89 7.71
C GLY A 212 -27.33 20.35 6.31
N LEU A 213 -26.05 20.17 5.93
CA LEU A 213 -25.61 19.70 4.61
C LEU A 213 -25.27 18.20 4.58
N LEU A 214 -25.22 17.54 5.73
CA LEU A 214 -24.88 16.11 5.82
C LEU A 214 -25.92 15.20 5.14
N ASP A 215 -27.19 15.60 5.13
CA ASP A 215 -28.29 14.85 4.49
C ASP A 215 -28.24 14.91 2.96
N ASP A 216 -27.51 15.88 2.39
CA ASP A 216 -27.37 16.09 0.95
C ASP A 216 -26.21 15.27 0.33
N LEU A 217 -25.43 14.56 1.15
CA LEU A 217 -24.36 13.63 0.74
C LEU A 217 -24.89 12.24 0.36
#